data_AF-A0A6J2DKD4-F1
#
_entry.id   AF-A0A6J2DKD4-F1
#
_cell.length_a   1.000
_cell.length_b   1.000
_cell.length_c   1.000
_cell.angle_alpha   90.00
_cell.angle_beta   90.00
_cell.angle_gamma   90.00
#
_symmetry.space_group_name_H-M   'P 1'
#
loop_
_entity.id
_entity.type
_entity.pdbx_description
1 polymer ?
#
loop_
_entity_poly.entity_id
_entity_poly.type
_entity_poly.pdbx_seq_one_letter_code
_entity_poly.pdbx_strand_id
1 'polypeptide(L)'
;MARDAAACESDARLPLGRVAVRPAPGLLAPAVLLGAALGLGLGLWLGCRAARPRPRHQKDDAQSLLKNLESHVPDPSETGSPSRRRRREAQMTKEEAMDECEPAFNSNITAFALKAKVIYPINQKFRPLADGSSNPSLHENLKQTVLPNQPVEASPSSSLGSLSQAEKEDCSSSSSIHSATSYDRFLSRTFVRASSFPEALICESVDLDLCIYNLHLKDLLHLDTALRQEKHMMFIQILKMCLLDVLPKKKSDDELYQRILSKQENDLEELEKGLQVKLSNTEMLGAGDSEYITLADVEKKEREYSEQLIDNMEAFWKQMENIQHFLMDQFKCSSSKARQLMMTLTERMIAAEGLLRDSQDLQALDTLERTMGRAHMAKMIESLKLQIQEETKCRLAALSRGLELLTIEGKLSGQQKEELLTQQHKAFWGEAERFSSEFVQRGKDLVKASLVHQAEEMAKLTLAQEEEQRSFLAEAQQSTTPDEFLQAFHAVLERQRLTQSYLEEEENVRTTEVMAVLCQELYRGTMETFQKFVDVLFLQTLPGVTGLSQAECEYLRQEVQENAAQQLGQSDRFRKQQWELFQDLLEQDKQAVTRMCSLSQYLAVTW
;
A
#
# COMPACT_ATOMS: atom_id res chain seq x y z
N MET A 1 -36.22 -26.52 -51.83
CA MET A 1 -37.24 -25.53 -52.25
C MET A 1 -38.21 -25.40 -51.08
N ALA A 2 -38.02 -24.37 -50.24
CA ALA A 2 -38.75 -23.09 -50.28
C ALA A 2 -40.04 -23.17 -49.41
N ARG A 3 -40.35 -22.26 -48.48
CA ARG A 3 -39.78 -20.96 -48.03
C ARG A 3 -40.18 -20.79 -46.54
N ASP A 4 -39.40 -20.12 -45.68
CA ASP A 4 -39.35 -18.65 -45.42
C ASP A 4 -40.75 -18.00 -45.23
N ALA A 5 -40.98 -17.03 -44.34
CA ALA A 5 -40.22 -16.49 -43.20
C ALA A 5 -41.18 -15.61 -42.35
N ALA A 6 -40.74 -15.13 -41.19
CA ALA A 6 -41.54 -14.28 -40.29
C ALA A 6 -41.65 -12.81 -40.75
N ALA A 7 -42.74 -12.12 -40.37
CA ALA A 7 -42.74 -10.79 -39.74
C ALA A 7 -44.17 -10.24 -39.57
N CYS A 8 -44.58 -9.86 -38.35
CA CYS A 8 -45.08 -8.51 -38.06
C CYS A 8 -45.33 -8.31 -36.54
N GLU A 9 -45.24 -7.06 -36.12
CA GLU A 9 -45.33 -6.58 -34.74
C GLU A 9 -46.72 -6.79 -34.10
N SER A 10 -46.76 -6.94 -32.77
CA SER A 10 -47.74 -6.18 -31.97
C SER A 10 -47.35 -6.12 -30.49
N ASP A 11 -47.43 -4.89 -29.98
CA ASP A 11 -47.25 -4.49 -28.58
C ASP A 11 -48.30 -5.16 -27.67
N ALA A 12 -47.89 -5.79 -26.57
CA ALA A 12 -48.79 -6.49 -25.64
C ALA A 12 -48.43 -6.21 -24.17
N ARG A 13 -48.99 -5.12 -23.64
CA ARG A 13 -48.86 -4.69 -22.24
C ARG A 13 -49.49 -5.72 -21.30
N LEU A 14 -48.71 -6.25 -20.35
CA LEU A 14 -49.23 -7.08 -19.26
C LEU A 14 -49.73 -6.20 -18.09
N PRO A 15 -51.00 -6.31 -17.65
CA PRO A 15 -51.52 -5.56 -16.52
C PRO A 15 -51.17 -6.21 -15.18
N LEU A 16 -50.84 -5.38 -14.16
CA LEU A 16 -50.63 -5.86 -12.79
C LEU A 16 -51.93 -6.44 -12.19
N GLY A 17 -51.93 -7.74 -11.92
CA GLY A 17 -52.95 -8.40 -11.10
C GLY A 17 -52.65 -8.30 -9.60
N ARG A 18 -53.30 -7.37 -8.88
CA ARG A 18 -53.33 -7.42 -7.40
C ARG A 18 -54.18 -8.60 -6.94
N VAL A 19 -53.54 -9.64 -6.41
CA VAL A 19 -54.20 -10.62 -5.53
C VAL A 19 -53.55 -10.54 -4.16
N ALA A 20 -54.29 -10.00 -3.19
CA ALA A 20 -53.82 -9.84 -1.82
C ALA A 20 -53.84 -11.18 -1.08
N VAL A 21 -52.68 -11.81 -0.93
CA VAL A 21 -52.51 -12.97 -0.05
C VAL A 21 -52.63 -12.49 1.40
N ARG A 22 -53.73 -12.86 2.08
CA ARG A 22 -53.85 -12.66 3.53
C ARG A 22 -52.90 -13.63 4.24
N PRO A 23 -51.97 -13.17 5.10
CA PRO A 23 -51.13 -14.08 5.87
C PRO A 23 -51.98 -14.84 6.89
N ALA A 24 -51.82 -16.16 6.96
CA ALA A 24 -52.46 -16.98 7.97
C ALA A 24 -51.85 -16.69 9.35
N PRO A 25 -52.63 -16.23 10.37
CA PRO A 25 -52.07 -15.80 11.65
C PRO A 25 -51.25 -16.86 12.39
N GLY A 26 -51.54 -18.15 12.17
CA GLY A 26 -50.82 -19.26 12.78
C GLY A 26 -49.39 -19.50 12.26
N LEU A 27 -49.00 -18.90 11.13
CA LEU A 27 -47.65 -19.06 10.56
C LEU A 27 -46.70 -17.91 10.91
N LEU A 28 -47.21 -16.78 11.41
CA LEU A 28 -46.39 -15.65 11.83
C LEU A 28 -45.52 -15.98 13.05
N ALA A 29 -46.07 -16.66 14.06
CA ALA A 29 -45.31 -17.04 15.25
C ALA A 29 -44.12 -17.99 14.93
N PRO A 30 -44.29 -19.11 14.20
CA PRO A 30 -43.15 -19.94 13.82
C PRO A 30 -42.20 -19.25 12.84
N ALA A 31 -42.67 -18.39 11.92
CA ALA A 31 -41.78 -17.64 11.03
C ALA A 31 -40.91 -16.61 11.79
N VAL A 32 -41.46 -15.93 12.80
CA VAL A 32 -40.71 -15.01 13.67
C VAL A 32 -39.74 -15.78 14.58
N LEU A 33 -40.12 -16.95 15.10
CA LEU A 33 -39.22 -17.80 15.86
C LEU A 33 -38.08 -18.37 15.00
N LEU A 34 -38.35 -18.77 13.76
CA LEU A 34 -37.34 -19.23 12.82
C LEU A 34 -36.40 -18.09 12.41
N GLY A 35 -36.95 -16.91 12.13
CA GLY A 35 -36.19 -15.69 11.83
C GLY A 35 -35.33 -15.22 13.01
N ALA A 36 -35.83 -15.34 14.24
CA ALA A 36 -35.06 -15.05 15.45
C ALA A 36 -33.98 -16.12 15.71
N ALA A 37 -34.25 -17.40 15.46
CA ALA A 37 -33.27 -18.48 15.59
C ALA A 37 -32.16 -18.37 14.52
N LEU A 38 -32.50 -18.05 13.28
CA LEU A 38 -31.55 -17.79 12.20
C LEU A 38 -30.78 -16.48 12.42
N GLY A 39 -31.45 -15.43 12.90
CA GLY A 39 -30.80 -14.15 13.25
C GLY A 39 -29.85 -14.27 14.44
N LEU A 40 -30.20 -15.06 15.46
CA LEU A 40 -29.29 -15.41 16.56
C LEU A 40 -28.18 -16.36 16.08
N GLY A 41 -28.47 -17.30 15.19
CA GLY A 41 -27.48 -18.20 14.58
C GLY A 41 -26.42 -17.45 13.77
N LEU A 42 -26.83 -16.58 12.85
CA LEU A 42 -25.92 -15.68 12.13
C LEU A 42 -25.25 -14.68 13.08
N GLY A 43 -25.97 -14.14 14.07
CA GLY A 43 -25.41 -13.21 15.05
C GLY A 43 -24.32 -13.83 15.94
N LEU A 44 -24.48 -15.10 16.34
CA LEU A 44 -23.46 -15.89 17.02
C LEU A 44 -22.33 -16.31 16.08
N TRP A 45 -22.62 -16.68 14.83
CA TRP A 45 -21.58 -17.06 13.86
C TRP A 45 -20.67 -15.88 13.48
N LEU A 46 -21.26 -14.72 13.18
CA LEU A 46 -20.55 -13.44 13.00
C LEU A 46 -19.87 -12.99 14.31
N GLY A 47 -20.56 -13.14 15.44
CA GLY A 47 -20.03 -12.80 16.77
C GLY A 47 -18.83 -13.65 17.18
N CYS A 48 -18.78 -14.93 16.80
CA CYS A 48 -17.67 -15.84 17.07
C CYS A 48 -16.45 -15.59 16.16
N ARG A 49 -16.63 -15.12 14.91
CA ARG A 49 -15.51 -14.53 14.14
C ARG A 49 -15.04 -13.20 14.75
N ALA A 50 -15.94 -12.39 15.31
CA ALA A 50 -15.60 -11.15 16.02
C ALA A 50 -15.02 -11.33 17.44
N ALA A 51 -15.06 -12.55 18.00
CA ALA A 51 -14.57 -12.89 19.34
C ALA A 51 -13.14 -13.47 19.37
N ARG A 52 -12.42 -13.46 18.24
CA ARG A 52 -10.94 -13.46 18.26
C ARG A 52 -10.47 -12.06 18.68
N PRO A 53 -9.27 -11.91 19.29
CA PRO A 53 -8.76 -10.61 19.70
C PRO A 53 -8.43 -9.74 18.49
N ARG A 54 -9.45 -9.05 17.97
CA ARG A 54 -9.30 -8.00 16.96
C ARG A 54 -8.41 -6.91 17.56
N PRO A 55 -7.27 -6.54 16.94
CA PRO A 55 -6.39 -5.53 17.50
C PRO A 55 -7.03 -4.15 17.41
N ARG A 56 -7.78 -3.77 18.47
CA ARG A 56 -7.93 -2.35 18.84
C ARG A 56 -6.58 -1.69 19.15
N HIS A 57 -5.56 -2.51 19.41
CA HIS A 57 -4.18 -2.13 19.68
C HIS A 57 -3.63 -1.06 18.74
N GLN A 58 -3.79 -1.17 17.42
CA GLN A 58 -3.15 -0.26 16.46
C GLN A 58 -3.47 1.24 16.67
N LYS A 59 -4.65 1.58 17.24
CA LYS A 59 -5.00 2.98 17.57
C LYS A 59 -4.48 3.42 18.95
N ASP A 60 -4.45 2.52 19.92
CA ASP A 60 -3.94 2.81 21.27
C ASP A 60 -2.41 2.81 21.32
N ASP A 61 -1.74 1.95 20.55
CA ASP A 61 -0.28 1.83 20.50
C ASP A 61 0.35 2.96 19.68
N ALA A 62 -0.24 3.35 18.56
CA ALA A 62 0.17 4.56 17.83
C ALA A 62 0.07 5.81 18.73
N GLN A 63 -0.97 5.89 19.58
CA GLN A 63 -1.06 6.94 20.60
C GLN A 63 -0.06 6.77 21.74
N SER A 64 0.34 5.56 22.13
CA SER A 64 1.35 5.35 23.17
C SER A 64 2.75 5.75 22.68
N LEU A 65 3.09 5.41 21.45
CA LEU A 65 4.33 5.81 20.76
C LEU A 65 4.38 7.32 20.54
N LEU A 66 3.27 7.97 20.17
CA LEU A 66 3.16 9.43 20.09
C LEU A 66 3.19 10.12 21.47
N LYS A 67 2.69 9.49 22.54
CA LYS A 67 2.82 10.01 23.92
C LYS A 67 4.25 9.94 24.44
N ASN A 68 5.03 8.96 24.02
CA ASN A 68 6.47 8.89 24.31
C ASN A 68 7.28 10.00 23.61
N LEU A 69 6.70 10.68 22.61
CA LEU A 69 7.25 11.91 22.02
C LEU A 69 7.06 13.15 22.90
N GLU A 70 6.16 13.10 23.90
CA GLU A 70 5.66 14.27 24.63
C GLU A 70 6.29 14.42 26.03
N SER A 71 7.36 13.67 26.34
CA SER A 71 7.99 13.63 27.66
C SER A 71 9.52 13.51 27.62
N HIS A 72 10.23 14.64 27.49
CA HIS A 72 11.45 14.90 28.29
C HIS A 72 11.88 16.38 28.23
N VAL A 73 11.26 17.21 29.06
CA VAL A 73 11.88 18.45 29.57
C VAL A 73 12.07 18.24 31.07
N PRO A 74 13.29 18.01 31.57
CA PRO A 74 13.56 18.01 33.00
C PRO A 74 13.74 19.45 33.48
N ASP A 75 12.68 20.04 34.06
CA ASP A 75 12.78 21.32 34.78
C ASP A 75 13.68 21.16 36.02
N PRO A 76 14.77 21.96 36.15
CA PRO A 76 15.68 21.85 37.28
C PRO A 76 15.27 22.80 38.42
N SER A 77 14.14 22.55 39.09
CA SER A 77 13.83 23.22 40.36
C SER A 77 12.95 22.40 41.33
N GLU A 78 13.17 22.67 42.62
CA GLU A 78 12.34 22.29 43.78
C GLU A 78 12.33 20.82 44.27
N THR A 79 13.43 20.42 44.90
CA THR A 79 13.37 19.56 46.09
C THR A 79 12.60 20.25 47.23
N GLY A 80 11.50 19.69 47.76
CA GLY A 80 11.01 20.16 49.07
C GLY A 80 9.59 19.87 49.61
N SER A 81 9.21 18.61 49.83
CA SER A 81 8.35 18.19 50.96
C SER A 81 6.82 18.58 50.99
N PRO A 82 5.97 17.92 51.83
CA PRO A 82 4.59 17.60 51.37
C PRO A 82 3.38 18.00 52.26
N SER A 83 2.18 17.75 51.69
CA SER A 83 0.89 17.40 52.33
C SER A 83 -0.22 18.46 52.51
N ARG A 84 -1.44 18.19 51.99
CA ARG A 84 -2.74 17.99 52.74
C ARG A 84 -4.03 18.28 51.92
N ARG A 85 -4.68 17.19 51.49
CA ARG A 85 -6.10 16.77 51.77
C ARG A 85 -7.24 17.82 51.93
N ARG A 86 -8.32 17.63 51.12
CA ARG A 86 -9.74 18.11 51.17
C ARG A 86 -10.11 19.24 50.17
N ARG A 87 -11.37 19.46 49.72
CA ARG A 87 -12.59 18.61 49.49
C ARG A 87 -13.77 19.48 48.95
N ARG A 88 -14.23 19.23 47.71
CA ARG A 88 -15.60 19.44 47.11
C ARG A 88 -16.29 20.83 46.98
N GLU A 89 -17.07 20.92 45.88
CA GLU A 89 -18.38 21.63 45.68
C GLU A 89 -18.39 23.19 45.66
N ALA A 90 -19.18 23.94 44.86
CA ALA A 90 -20.10 23.64 43.72
C ALA A 90 -20.51 24.91 42.87
N GLN A 91 -21.01 24.66 41.64
CA GLN A 91 -22.01 25.37 40.78
C GLN A 91 -22.17 26.93 40.63
N MET A 92 -22.24 27.36 39.34
CA MET A 92 -23.02 28.48 38.71
C MET A 92 -22.68 29.94 39.13
N THR A 93 -22.85 31.03 38.33
CA THR A 93 -23.71 31.39 37.16
C THR A 93 -23.01 32.33 36.13
N LYS A 94 -23.71 32.60 34.99
CA LYS A 94 -23.60 33.70 33.97
C LYS A 94 -22.96 35.05 34.42
N GLU A 95 -22.47 35.95 33.56
CA GLU A 95 -23.01 36.39 32.24
C GLU A 95 -21.96 36.99 31.26
N GLU A 96 -22.41 37.47 30.11
CA GLU A 96 -21.67 37.78 28.87
C GLU A 96 -20.86 39.10 28.89
N ALA A 97 -19.75 39.10 28.15
CA ALA A 97 -19.19 40.30 27.52
C ALA A 97 -18.68 39.93 26.13
N MET A 98 -19.40 40.39 25.10
CA MET A 98 -19.04 40.28 23.69
C MET A 98 -18.17 41.48 23.33
N ASP A 99 -16.98 41.26 22.79
CA ASP A 99 -16.19 42.30 22.14
C ASP A 99 -15.51 41.75 20.88
N GLU A 100 -15.27 42.62 19.90
CA GLU A 100 -15.12 42.26 18.49
C GLU A 100 -13.72 41.75 18.15
N CYS A 101 -13.64 40.64 17.41
CA CYS A 101 -12.37 40.11 16.91
C CYS A 101 -12.07 40.68 15.52
N GLU A 102 -11.30 41.78 15.45
CA GLU A 102 -10.73 42.27 14.18
C GLU A 102 -9.64 41.33 13.64
N PRO A 103 -9.71 40.89 12.36
CA PRO A 103 -8.63 40.18 11.69
C PRO A 103 -7.81 41.13 10.79
N ALA A 104 -6.69 41.65 11.30
CA ALA A 104 -5.82 42.55 10.54
C ALA A 104 -4.72 41.81 9.76
N PHE A 105 -5.02 41.26 8.57
CA PHE A 105 -4.00 40.92 7.57
C PHE A 105 -4.41 41.28 6.13
N ASN A 106 -3.50 41.94 5.41
CA ASN A 106 -3.75 42.69 4.16
C ASN A 106 -3.99 41.83 2.91
N SER A 107 -5.03 42.17 2.13
CA SER A 107 -5.46 41.48 0.90
C SER A 107 -4.88 42.05 -0.41
N ASN A 108 -3.57 42.37 -0.44
CA ASN A 108 -2.97 43.14 -1.54
C ASN A 108 -2.57 42.35 -2.80
N ILE A 109 -2.54 41.02 -2.77
CA ILE A 109 -2.11 40.19 -3.93
C ILE A 109 -3.27 40.02 -4.94
N THR A 110 -4.48 39.74 -4.47
CA THR A 110 -5.68 39.53 -5.30
C THR A 110 -6.13 40.81 -6.04
N ALA A 111 -5.91 41.98 -5.45
CA ALA A 111 -6.25 43.27 -6.06
C ALA A 111 -5.36 43.64 -7.26
N PHE A 112 -4.12 43.12 -7.31
CA PHE A 112 -3.20 43.35 -8.43
C PHE A 112 -3.57 42.49 -9.65
N ALA A 113 -3.85 41.20 -9.43
CA ALA A 113 -4.21 40.26 -10.49
C ALA A 113 -5.49 40.68 -11.26
N LEU A 114 -6.48 41.26 -10.58
CA LEU A 114 -7.75 41.67 -11.19
C LEU A 114 -7.67 42.94 -12.08
N LYS A 115 -6.53 43.64 -12.13
CA LYS A 115 -6.35 44.85 -12.97
C LYS A 115 -5.55 44.64 -14.26
N ALA A 116 -4.93 43.48 -14.46
CA ALA A 116 -4.08 43.20 -15.62
C ALA A 116 -4.88 42.79 -16.87
N LYS A 117 -5.49 43.75 -17.57
CA LYS A 117 -6.20 43.50 -18.84
C LYS A 117 -5.26 43.52 -20.04
N VAL A 118 -4.62 42.38 -20.32
CA VAL A 118 -3.73 42.23 -21.49
C VAL A 118 -4.55 42.15 -22.79
N ILE A 119 -4.29 43.06 -23.73
CA ILE A 119 -4.89 43.07 -25.08
C ILE A 119 -3.76 42.87 -26.09
N TYR A 120 -3.81 41.79 -26.88
CA TYR A 120 -2.89 41.55 -27.99
C TYR A 120 -3.45 42.15 -29.29
N PRO A 121 -2.71 43.05 -29.98
CA PRO A 121 -3.10 43.52 -31.30
C PRO A 121 -2.63 42.54 -32.39
N ILE A 122 -3.59 41.87 -33.04
CA ILE A 122 -3.34 41.06 -34.24
C ILE A 122 -3.20 42.00 -35.45
N ASN A 123 -2.02 41.98 -36.10
CA ASN A 123 -1.74 42.18 -37.54
C ASN A 123 -0.43 42.95 -37.79
N GLN A 124 0.61 42.28 -38.29
CA GLN A 124 1.53 42.86 -39.29
C GLN A 124 2.24 41.74 -40.08
N LYS A 125 2.56 42.01 -41.35
CA LYS A 125 2.89 40.99 -42.37
C LYS A 125 4.40 40.95 -42.70
N PHE A 126 4.85 39.76 -43.08
CA PHE A 126 6.21 39.40 -43.55
C PHE A 126 6.87 40.36 -44.56
N ARG A 127 8.22 40.40 -44.53
CA ARG A 127 9.12 40.20 -45.70
C ARG A 127 10.55 39.80 -45.25
N PRO A 128 11.23 38.83 -45.90
CA PRO A 128 12.60 38.41 -45.58
C PRO A 128 13.64 38.76 -46.68
N LEU A 129 14.94 38.75 -46.33
CA LEU A 129 16.08 38.68 -47.27
C LEU A 129 17.28 37.94 -46.62
N ALA A 130 17.82 36.93 -47.33
CA ALA A 130 19.23 36.48 -47.50
C ALA A 130 20.28 36.56 -46.35
N ASP A 131 21.36 35.75 -46.28
CA ASP A 131 21.82 34.47 -46.88
C ASP A 131 23.19 34.12 -46.21
N GLY A 132 23.67 32.87 -46.28
CA GLY A 132 25.10 32.52 -46.11
C GLY A 132 25.53 31.72 -44.86
N SER A 133 25.57 30.39 -45.01
CA SER A 133 26.74 29.47 -44.86
C SER A 133 27.72 29.60 -43.64
N SER A 134 28.33 28.55 -43.05
CA SER A 134 28.67 27.17 -43.50
C SER A 134 28.86 26.19 -42.29
N ASN A 135 28.78 24.86 -42.53
CA ASN A 135 29.12 23.77 -41.56
C ASN A 135 30.53 23.19 -41.80
N PRO A 136 31.24 22.68 -40.76
CA PRO A 136 31.25 21.24 -40.38
C PRO A 136 31.39 20.99 -38.84
N SER A 137 31.33 19.78 -38.22
CA SER A 137 30.92 18.40 -38.60
C SER A 137 30.81 17.48 -37.34
N LEU A 138 30.01 16.39 -37.45
CA LEU A 138 30.07 15.08 -36.75
C LEU A 138 30.71 14.93 -35.34
N HIS A 139 29.91 14.44 -34.37
CA HIS A 139 30.15 13.14 -33.70
C HIS A 139 28.92 12.68 -32.89
N GLU A 140 28.59 11.39 -32.95
CA GLU A 140 27.64 10.71 -32.04
C GLU A 140 28.31 10.40 -30.69
N ASN A 141 27.55 10.38 -29.58
CA ASN A 141 27.66 9.40 -28.49
C ASN A 141 26.59 9.58 -27.38
N LEU A 142 26.22 8.44 -26.76
CA LEU A 142 25.47 8.21 -25.50
C LEU A 142 24.60 9.32 -24.89
N LYS A 143 23.29 9.03 -24.72
CA LYS A 143 22.46 9.66 -23.68
C LYS A 143 22.73 8.98 -22.32
N GLN A 144 23.19 9.74 -21.33
CA GLN A 144 23.23 9.30 -19.93
C GLN A 144 21.82 9.29 -19.31
N THR A 145 21.53 8.26 -18.51
CA THR A 145 20.37 8.22 -17.61
C THR A 145 20.58 9.20 -16.45
N VAL A 146 19.61 10.06 -16.18
CA VAL A 146 19.65 11.02 -15.07
C VAL A 146 19.14 10.36 -13.79
N LEU A 147 19.93 10.39 -12.72
CA LEU A 147 19.58 9.91 -11.38
C LEU A 147 18.70 10.93 -10.63
N PRO A 148 17.85 10.50 -9.67
CA PRO A 148 16.77 11.33 -9.12
C PRO A 148 17.21 12.45 -8.15
N ASN A 149 18.50 12.56 -7.81
CA ASN A 149 19.02 13.50 -6.80
C ASN A 149 19.86 14.65 -7.40
N GLN A 150 19.34 15.36 -8.41
CA GLN A 150 19.89 16.64 -8.86
C GLN A 150 18.84 17.77 -8.83
N PRO A 151 19.14 18.93 -8.19
CA PRO A 151 18.29 20.10 -8.28
C PRO A 151 18.41 20.73 -9.68
N VAL A 152 17.28 20.83 -10.39
CA VAL A 152 17.22 21.51 -11.70
C VAL A 152 17.19 23.01 -11.49
N GLU A 153 18.35 23.66 -11.57
CA GLU A 153 18.42 25.12 -11.66
C GLU A 153 17.83 25.60 -12.98
N ALA A 154 16.81 26.47 -12.91
CA ALA A 154 16.25 27.13 -14.06
C ALA A 154 17.08 28.37 -14.43
N SER A 155 17.66 28.40 -15.62
CA SER A 155 18.07 29.65 -16.27
C SER A 155 18.01 29.56 -17.80
N PRO A 156 17.76 30.68 -18.52
CA PRO A 156 17.09 30.61 -19.82
C PRO A 156 17.95 31.12 -21.00
N SER A 157 18.03 30.35 -22.08
CA SER A 157 18.59 30.85 -23.35
C SER A 157 18.00 30.19 -24.60
N SER A 158 17.12 30.95 -25.26
CA SER A 158 17.01 31.14 -26.71
C SER A 158 16.94 29.96 -27.70
N SER A 159 15.87 30.03 -28.51
CA SER A 159 15.81 29.80 -29.96
C SER A 159 15.14 28.51 -30.45
N LEU A 160 14.05 28.70 -31.20
CA LEU A 160 13.29 27.69 -31.94
C LEU A 160 13.51 27.87 -33.45
N GLY A 161 13.50 26.77 -34.20
CA GLY A 161 13.30 26.75 -35.65
C GLY A 161 14.48 26.20 -36.46
N SER A 162 14.30 25.40 -37.51
CA SER A 162 13.03 24.93 -38.11
C SER A 162 13.22 23.65 -38.93
N LEU A 163 12.11 22.93 -39.14
CA LEU A 163 11.97 21.85 -40.12
C LEU A 163 11.51 22.39 -41.48
N SER A 164 12.08 21.89 -42.58
CA SER A 164 11.48 21.79 -43.93
C SER A 164 12.43 20.98 -44.83
N GLN A 165 12.01 20.24 -45.88
CA GLN A 165 10.69 19.82 -46.38
C GLN A 165 10.91 18.48 -47.12
N ALA A 166 10.15 17.43 -46.83
CA ALA A 166 8.94 17.00 -47.54
C ALA A 166 9.16 16.34 -48.93
N GLU A 167 8.93 15.04 -49.01
CA GLU A 167 8.38 14.39 -50.21
C GLU A 167 7.48 13.17 -49.83
N LYS A 168 6.17 13.37 -50.03
CA LYS A 168 5.07 12.42 -50.37
C LYS A 168 4.77 11.12 -49.59
N GLU A 169 3.47 10.76 -49.67
CA GLU A 169 2.83 9.43 -49.49
C GLU A 169 3.01 8.79 -48.09
N ASP A 170 1.97 8.58 -47.25
CA ASP A 170 0.60 8.20 -47.57
C ASP A 170 -0.41 8.41 -46.41
N CYS A 171 -1.69 8.14 -46.69
CA CYS A 171 -2.83 8.38 -45.79
C CYS A 171 -2.85 7.55 -44.48
N SER A 172 -2.97 8.22 -43.33
CA SER A 172 -3.75 7.72 -42.17
C SER A 172 -4.12 8.84 -41.20
N SER A 173 -5.34 9.35 -41.32
CA SER A 173 -5.93 10.27 -40.35
C SER A 173 -6.44 9.50 -39.13
N SER A 174 -5.77 9.64 -37.99
CA SER A 174 -6.34 9.28 -36.68
C SER A 174 -6.23 10.47 -35.74
N SER A 175 -7.25 11.33 -35.79
CA SER A 175 -7.45 12.41 -34.84
C SER A 175 -7.99 11.86 -33.53
N SER A 176 -7.13 11.65 -32.54
CA SER A 176 -7.52 11.79 -31.13
C SER A 176 -6.52 12.67 -30.40
N ILE A 177 -6.98 13.84 -29.98
CA ILE A 177 -6.22 14.76 -29.14
C ILE A 177 -6.38 14.29 -27.70
N HIS A 178 -5.56 13.33 -27.29
CA HIS A 178 -5.33 13.05 -25.87
C HIS A 178 -4.05 13.75 -25.43
N SER A 179 -4.12 14.35 -24.24
CA SER A 179 -3.05 15.13 -23.62
C SER A 179 -1.91 14.23 -23.12
N ALA A 180 -1.14 13.65 -24.05
CA ALA A 180 -0.11 12.65 -23.76
C ALA A 180 1.06 13.14 -22.86
N THR A 181 1.16 14.45 -22.60
CA THR A 181 2.28 15.05 -21.85
C THR A 181 2.18 14.91 -20.32
N SER A 182 1.06 14.44 -19.77
CA SER A 182 0.95 14.14 -18.33
C SER A 182 1.16 12.66 -18.01
N TYR A 183 0.45 11.76 -18.70
CA TYR A 183 0.44 10.31 -18.40
C TYR A 183 1.83 9.67 -18.55
N ASP A 184 2.56 10.03 -19.61
CA ASP A 184 3.90 9.51 -19.91
C ASP A 184 4.93 9.88 -18.82
N ARG A 185 4.72 11.02 -18.14
CA ARG A 185 5.54 11.43 -16.98
C ARG A 185 5.22 10.64 -15.70
N PHE A 186 3.99 10.16 -15.54
CA PHE A 186 3.62 9.31 -14.40
C PHE A 186 4.14 7.88 -14.59
N LEU A 187 4.03 7.32 -15.80
CA LEU A 187 4.51 5.97 -16.09
C LEU A 187 6.04 5.84 -16.05
N SER A 188 6.78 6.90 -16.38
CA SER A 188 8.24 6.98 -16.22
C SER A 188 8.71 7.26 -14.78
N ARG A 189 7.81 7.42 -13.80
CA ARG A 189 8.17 7.57 -12.38
C ARG A 189 8.85 6.30 -11.88
N THR A 190 9.98 6.49 -11.21
CA THR A 190 10.92 5.45 -10.81
C THR A 190 11.05 5.42 -9.30
N PHE A 191 10.86 4.26 -8.68
CA PHE A 191 10.87 4.09 -7.22
C PHE A 191 11.72 2.89 -6.79
N VAL A 192 12.05 2.80 -5.50
CA VAL A 192 12.89 1.72 -4.95
C VAL A 192 12.11 0.41 -4.92
N ARG A 193 12.70 -0.67 -5.44
CA ARG A 193 12.12 -2.01 -5.44
C ARG A 193 12.33 -2.67 -4.07
N ALA A 194 11.43 -2.42 -3.12
CA ALA A 194 11.36 -3.20 -1.88
C ALA A 194 10.90 -4.64 -2.18
N SER A 195 11.61 -5.65 -1.65
CA SER A 195 11.19 -7.05 -1.72
C SER A 195 10.16 -7.38 -0.63
N SER A 196 10.27 -6.72 0.53
CA SER A 196 9.44 -6.91 1.72
C SER A 196 9.05 -5.58 2.37
N PHE A 197 8.07 -5.59 3.29
CA PHE A 197 7.69 -4.39 4.04
C PHE A 197 8.79 -3.86 5.00
N PRO A 198 9.52 -4.69 5.74
CA PRO A 198 10.71 -4.26 6.50
C PRO A 198 11.71 -3.43 5.69
N GLU A 199 11.95 -3.79 4.42
CA GLU A 199 12.83 -3.02 3.53
C GLU A 199 12.27 -1.65 3.13
N ALA A 200 10.94 -1.52 3.03
CA ALA A 200 10.32 -0.23 2.76
C ALA A 200 10.54 0.79 3.91
N LEU A 201 10.64 0.32 5.17
CA LEU A 201 10.87 1.19 6.34
C LEU A 201 12.24 1.89 6.34
N ILE A 202 13.25 1.28 5.72
CA ILE A 202 14.61 1.86 5.62
C ILE A 202 14.79 2.77 4.41
N CYS A 203 13.85 2.79 3.47
CA CYS A 203 13.93 3.63 2.27
C CYS A 203 13.90 5.14 2.61
N GLU A 204 14.56 5.94 1.77
CA GLU A 204 14.56 7.41 1.83
C GLU A 204 13.77 8.05 0.67
N SER A 205 13.03 7.24 -0.10
CA SER A 205 12.32 7.69 -1.30
C SER A 205 11.08 8.51 -0.97
N VAL A 206 10.87 9.58 -1.74
CA VAL A 206 9.62 10.36 -1.83
C VAL A 206 8.43 9.52 -2.34
N ASP A 207 8.72 8.29 -2.78
CA ASP A 207 7.82 7.36 -3.46
C ASP A 207 7.50 6.13 -2.57
N LEU A 208 7.52 6.30 -1.25
CA LEU A 208 7.22 5.27 -0.26
C LEU A 208 5.85 4.62 -0.50
N ASP A 209 4.85 5.40 -0.90
CA ASP A 209 3.52 4.91 -1.26
C ASP A 209 3.57 3.92 -2.45
N LEU A 210 4.39 4.21 -3.48
CA LEU A 210 4.54 3.30 -4.64
C LEU A 210 5.24 1.99 -4.24
N CYS A 211 6.17 2.04 -3.29
CA CYS A 211 6.79 0.84 -2.73
C CYS A 211 5.73 -0.04 -2.05
N ILE A 212 4.83 0.56 -1.28
CA ILE A 212 3.76 -0.13 -0.54
C ILE A 212 2.69 -0.69 -1.49
N TYR A 213 2.30 0.05 -2.53
CA TYR A 213 1.40 -0.46 -3.57
C TYR A 213 2.04 -1.57 -4.42
N ASN A 214 3.37 -1.56 -4.63
CA ASN A 214 4.06 -2.68 -5.27
C ASN A 214 4.08 -3.94 -4.38
N LEU A 215 4.18 -3.79 -3.06
CA LEU A 215 4.03 -4.90 -2.12
C LEU A 215 2.58 -5.41 -2.08
N HIS A 216 1.57 -4.54 -2.10
CA HIS A 216 0.16 -4.94 -2.21
C HIS A 216 -0.10 -5.82 -3.44
N LEU A 217 0.42 -5.39 -4.59
CA LEU A 217 0.32 -6.12 -5.84
C LEU A 217 0.98 -7.50 -5.77
N LYS A 218 2.18 -7.60 -5.17
CA LYS A 218 2.82 -8.89 -4.89
C LYS A 218 1.96 -9.77 -3.99
N ASP A 219 1.38 -9.25 -2.92
CA ASP A 219 0.51 -10.04 -2.03
C ASP A 219 -0.71 -10.60 -2.80
N LEU A 220 -1.31 -9.83 -3.71
CA LEU A 220 -2.40 -10.32 -4.57
C LEU A 220 -1.96 -11.44 -5.53
N LEU A 221 -0.75 -11.38 -6.10
CA LEU A 221 -0.19 -12.44 -6.95
C LEU A 221 0.13 -13.72 -6.16
N HIS A 222 0.56 -13.60 -4.90
CA HIS A 222 0.74 -14.75 -4.00
C HIS A 222 -0.62 -15.37 -3.63
N LEU A 223 -1.64 -14.55 -3.39
CA LEU A 223 -3.01 -15.00 -3.14
C LEU A 223 -3.60 -15.76 -4.33
N ASP A 224 -3.45 -15.25 -5.56
CA ASP A 224 -3.85 -15.96 -6.79
C ASP A 224 -3.16 -17.33 -6.87
N THR A 225 -1.84 -17.34 -6.69
CA THR A 225 -1.04 -18.57 -6.73
C THR A 225 -1.51 -19.59 -5.69
N ALA A 226 -1.80 -19.17 -4.46
CA ALA A 226 -2.31 -20.05 -3.40
C ALA A 226 -3.72 -20.60 -3.74
N LEU A 227 -4.65 -19.74 -4.17
CA LEU A 227 -6.00 -20.15 -4.57
C LEU A 227 -5.99 -21.13 -5.75
N ARG A 228 -5.06 -20.94 -6.70
CA ARG A 228 -4.86 -21.79 -7.88
C ARG A 228 -4.28 -23.16 -7.50
N GLN A 229 -3.31 -23.21 -6.58
CA GLN A 229 -2.81 -24.47 -6.01
C GLN A 229 -3.90 -25.23 -5.23
N GLU A 230 -4.72 -24.52 -4.45
CA GLU A 230 -5.86 -25.12 -3.75
C GLU A 230 -6.94 -25.62 -4.70
N LYS A 231 -7.21 -24.91 -5.80
CA LYS A 231 -8.09 -25.37 -6.87
C LYS A 231 -7.64 -26.69 -7.45
N HIS A 232 -6.34 -26.85 -7.72
CA HIS A 232 -5.76 -28.13 -8.17
C HIS A 232 -5.95 -29.23 -7.11
N MET A 233 -5.69 -28.92 -5.83
CA MET A 233 -5.85 -29.87 -4.72
C MET A 233 -7.32 -30.31 -4.54
N MET A 234 -8.27 -29.37 -4.55
CA MET A 234 -9.70 -29.62 -4.47
C MET A 234 -10.18 -30.46 -5.66
N PHE A 235 -9.75 -30.12 -6.89
CA PHE A 235 -10.07 -30.87 -8.10
C PHE A 235 -9.65 -32.35 -8.01
N ILE A 236 -8.44 -32.65 -7.53
CA ILE A 236 -7.98 -34.05 -7.36
C ILE A 236 -8.87 -34.81 -6.35
N GLN A 237 -9.23 -34.20 -5.22
CA GLN A 237 -10.13 -34.86 -4.26
C GLN A 237 -11.57 -35.00 -4.81
N ILE A 238 -12.10 -34.02 -5.54
CA ILE A 238 -13.40 -34.10 -6.21
C ILE A 238 -13.41 -35.24 -7.23
N LEU A 239 -12.39 -35.30 -8.09
CA LEU A 239 -12.24 -36.35 -9.09
C LEU A 239 -12.18 -37.74 -8.44
N LYS A 240 -11.40 -37.88 -7.35
CA LYS A 240 -11.32 -39.11 -6.55
C LYS A 240 -12.69 -39.53 -6.01
N MET A 241 -13.49 -38.60 -5.48
CA MET A 241 -14.86 -38.89 -5.02
C MET A 241 -15.78 -39.27 -6.20
N CYS A 242 -15.80 -38.50 -7.29
CA CYS A 242 -16.60 -38.79 -8.49
C CYS A 242 -16.27 -40.16 -9.11
N LEU A 243 -14.99 -40.56 -9.10
CA LEU A 243 -14.56 -41.87 -9.56
C LEU A 243 -15.10 -42.99 -8.66
N LEU A 244 -15.02 -42.84 -7.33
CA LEU A 244 -15.56 -43.80 -6.36
C LEU A 244 -17.09 -43.95 -6.42
N ASP A 245 -17.81 -42.86 -6.74
CA ASP A 245 -19.27 -42.86 -6.88
C ASP A 245 -19.74 -43.64 -8.13
N VAL A 246 -19.05 -43.47 -9.27
CA VAL A 246 -19.49 -44.01 -10.59
C VAL A 246 -18.89 -45.39 -10.89
N LEU A 247 -17.74 -45.69 -10.29
CA LEU A 247 -17.03 -46.95 -10.39
C LEU A 247 -16.81 -47.49 -8.95
N PRO A 248 -17.54 -48.54 -8.53
CA PRO A 248 -17.35 -49.13 -7.21
C PRO A 248 -16.16 -50.11 -7.20
N LYS A 249 -15.29 -50.00 -6.19
CA LYS A 249 -14.03 -50.75 -6.07
C LYS A 249 -14.16 -52.28 -6.26
N LYS A 250 -13.42 -52.83 -7.22
CA LYS A 250 -12.95 -54.23 -7.24
C LYS A 250 -11.42 -54.24 -7.16
N LYS A 251 -10.82 -55.40 -6.85
CA LYS A 251 -9.36 -55.57 -6.73
C LYS A 251 -8.56 -55.15 -7.98
N SER A 252 -9.16 -55.20 -9.17
CA SER A 252 -8.57 -54.71 -10.44
C SER A 252 -8.72 -53.21 -10.65
N ASP A 253 -9.66 -52.58 -9.96
CA ASP A 253 -10.08 -51.22 -10.25
C ASP A 253 -9.26 -50.23 -9.40
N ASP A 254 -8.71 -50.66 -8.25
CA ASP A 254 -7.80 -49.86 -7.42
C ASP A 254 -6.55 -49.37 -8.20
N GLU A 255 -5.89 -50.23 -9.00
CA GLU A 255 -4.79 -49.81 -9.89
C GLU A 255 -5.24 -48.79 -10.96
N LEU A 256 -6.49 -48.90 -11.40
CA LEU A 256 -7.09 -48.07 -12.44
C LEU A 256 -7.40 -46.67 -11.91
N TYR A 257 -7.97 -46.53 -10.70
CA TYR A 257 -8.14 -45.22 -10.05
C TYR A 257 -6.81 -44.51 -9.85
N GLN A 258 -5.81 -45.22 -9.32
CA GLN A 258 -4.48 -44.65 -9.07
C GLN A 258 -3.86 -44.14 -10.38
N ARG A 259 -3.98 -44.90 -11.47
CA ARG A 259 -3.48 -44.47 -12.79
C ARG A 259 -4.22 -43.25 -13.38
N ILE A 260 -5.52 -43.08 -13.07
CA ILE A 260 -6.26 -41.88 -13.50
C ILE A 260 -5.83 -40.67 -12.67
N LEU A 261 -5.81 -40.80 -11.35
CA LEU A 261 -5.43 -39.72 -10.42
C LEU A 261 -3.99 -39.29 -10.66
N SER A 262 -3.04 -40.22 -10.71
CA SER A 262 -1.62 -39.90 -10.96
C SER A 262 -1.38 -39.23 -12.31
N LYS A 263 -2.19 -39.54 -13.33
CA LYS A 263 -2.10 -38.80 -14.61
C LYS A 263 -2.57 -37.36 -14.42
N GLN A 264 -3.70 -37.14 -13.77
CA GLN A 264 -4.23 -35.79 -13.56
C GLN A 264 -3.33 -34.94 -12.63
N GLU A 265 -2.74 -35.55 -11.61
CA GLU A 265 -1.74 -34.91 -10.74
C GLU A 265 -0.52 -34.47 -11.56
N ASN A 266 0.04 -35.36 -12.40
CA ASN A 266 1.17 -35.03 -13.28
C ASN A 266 0.83 -33.97 -14.34
N ASP A 267 -0.35 -34.08 -14.99
CA ASP A 267 -0.81 -33.11 -15.99
C ASP A 267 -0.95 -31.70 -15.37
N LEU A 268 -1.46 -31.59 -14.13
CA LEU A 268 -1.55 -30.32 -13.39
C LEU A 268 -0.18 -29.79 -12.97
N GLU A 269 0.74 -30.67 -12.56
CA GLU A 269 2.11 -30.28 -12.21
C GLU A 269 2.87 -29.75 -13.43
N GLU A 270 2.66 -30.34 -14.62
CA GLU A 270 3.19 -29.83 -15.89
C GLU A 270 2.57 -28.48 -16.28
N LEU A 271 1.26 -28.31 -16.09
CA LEU A 271 0.54 -27.05 -16.32
C LEU A 271 1.04 -25.91 -15.41
N GLU A 272 1.29 -26.21 -14.13
CA GLU A 272 1.86 -25.29 -13.14
C GLU A 272 3.29 -24.88 -13.53
N LYS A 273 4.17 -25.87 -13.80
CA LYS A 273 5.55 -25.64 -14.26
C LYS A 273 5.58 -24.83 -15.55
N GLY A 274 4.65 -25.11 -16.47
CA GLY A 274 4.50 -24.38 -17.73
C GLY A 274 4.22 -22.90 -17.50
N LEU A 275 3.33 -22.54 -16.56
CA LEU A 275 3.09 -21.14 -16.20
C LEU A 275 4.34 -20.51 -15.56
N GLN A 276 4.92 -21.16 -14.55
CA GLN A 276 6.09 -20.63 -13.82
C GLN A 276 7.27 -20.33 -14.76
N VAL A 277 7.58 -21.24 -15.70
CA VAL A 277 8.63 -21.03 -16.70
C VAL A 277 8.33 -19.82 -17.59
N LYS A 278 7.09 -19.62 -18.04
CA LYS A 278 6.73 -18.42 -18.82
C LYS A 278 6.91 -17.14 -18.00
N LEU A 279 6.47 -17.13 -16.75
CA LEU A 279 6.59 -15.97 -15.85
C LEU A 279 8.05 -15.60 -15.57
N SER A 280 8.92 -16.58 -15.26
CA SER A 280 10.35 -16.33 -15.03
C SER A 280 11.09 -15.87 -16.29
N ASN A 281 10.70 -16.34 -17.48
CA ASN A 281 11.25 -15.84 -18.74
C ASN A 281 10.91 -14.36 -18.96
N THR A 282 9.70 -13.93 -18.60
CA THR A 282 9.30 -12.52 -18.62
C THR A 282 10.12 -11.67 -17.66
N GLU A 283 10.42 -12.17 -16.45
CA GLU A 283 11.26 -11.46 -15.48
C GLU A 283 12.70 -11.24 -16.00
N MET A 284 13.31 -12.25 -16.64
CA MET A 284 14.64 -12.10 -17.26
C MET A 284 14.68 -11.11 -18.44
N LEU A 285 13.56 -10.84 -19.09
CA LEU A 285 13.45 -9.92 -20.24
C LEU A 285 13.15 -8.46 -19.83
N GLY A 286 12.74 -8.22 -18.58
CA GLY A 286 12.24 -6.92 -18.11
C GLY A 286 13.32 -5.95 -17.65
N ALA A 287 14.11 -6.33 -16.64
CA ALA A 287 15.19 -5.53 -16.07
C ALA A 287 16.13 -6.42 -15.26
N GLY A 288 17.44 -6.14 -15.31
CA GLY A 288 18.41 -6.79 -14.42
C GLY A 288 18.25 -6.38 -12.95
N ASP A 289 19.27 -6.65 -12.14
CA ASP A 289 19.35 -6.39 -10.69
C ASP A 289 19.40 -4.88 -10.33
N SER A 290 18.43 -4.11 -10.83
CA SER A 290 18.22 -2.72 -10.50
C SER A 290 17.49 -2.60 -9.18
N GLU A 291 18.08 -1.84 -8.26
CA GLU A 291 17.46 -1.36 -7.00
C GLU A 291 16.18 -0.54 -7.25
N TYR A 292 15.98 -0.05 -8.47
CA TYR A 292 14.86 0.79 -8.89
C TYR A 292 14.01 0.13 -9.99
N ILE A 293 12.71 0.44 -9.99
CA ILE A 293 11.72 -0.02 -10.98
C ILE A 293 10.83 1.15 -11.41
N THR A 294 10.38 1.16 -12.67
CA THR A 294 9.42 2.17 -13.15
C THR A 294 7.97 1.68 -13.03
N LEU A 295 7.01 2.60 -12.93
CA LEU A 295 5.59 2.25 -12.92
C LEU A 295 5.16 1.57 -14.24
N ALA A 296 5.74 1.96 -15.37
CA ALA A 296 5.54 1.30 -16.66
C ALA A 296 5.96 -0.17 -16.68
N ASP A 297 7.09 -0.51 -16.03
CA ASP A 297 7.57 -1.89 -15.95
C ASP A 297 6.61 -2.76 -15.11
N VAL A 298 6.08 -2.20 -14.02
CA VAL A 298 5.08 -2.87 -13.18
C VAL A 298 3.80 -3.11 -13.97
N GLU A 299 3.21 -2.08 -14.59
CA GLU A 299 1.97 -2.24 -15.36
C GLU A 299 2.13 -3.23 -16.53
N LYS A 300 3.30 -3.20 -17.20
CA LYS A 300 3.63 -4.16 -18.25
C LYS A 300 3.69 -5.59 -17.70
N LYS A 301 4.39 -5.82 -16.59
CA LYS A 301 4.52 -7.15 -15.96
C LYS A 301 3.15 -7.71 -15.55
N GLU A 302 2.27 -6.89 -14.97
CA GLU A 302 0.92 -7.33 -14.57
C GLU A 302 0.04 -7.69 -15.76
N ARG A 303 0.15 -6.94 -16.86
CA ARG A 303 -0.56 -7.25 -18.11
C ARG A 303 -0.09 -8.59 -18.68
N GLU A 304 1.22 -8.79 -18.76
CA GLU A 304 1.83 -10.03 -19.24
C GLU A 304 1.50 -11.23 -18.31
N TYR A 305 1.49 -11.03 -16.99
CA TYR A 305 1.03 -12.04 -16.02
C TYR A 305 -0.44 -12.42 -16.26
N SER A 306 -1.31 -11.42 -16.40
CA SER A 306 -2.76 -11.61 -16.60
C SER A 306 -3.06 -12.38 -17.89
N GLU A 307 -2.35 -12.07 -18.98
CA GLU A 307 -2.47 -12.81 -20.25
C GLU A 307 -2.06 -14.29 -20.09
N GLN A 308 -0.94 -14.57 -19.40
CA GLN A 308 -0.52 -15.95 -19.15
C GLN A 308 -1.44 -16.72 -18.20
N LEU A 309 -2.08 -16.03 -17.24
CA LEU A 309 -3.05 -16.63 -16.34
C LEU A 309 -4.32 -17.05 -17.07
N ILE A 310 -4.82 -16.23 -18.01
CA ILE A 310 -6.00 -16.56 -18.84
C ILE A 310 -5.72 -17.83 -19.68
N ASP A 311 -4.56 -17.90 -20.35
CA ASP A 311 -4.12 -19.09 -21.08
C ASP A 311 -4.06 -20.35 -20.17
N ASN A 312 -3.54 -20.19 -18.94
CA ASN A 312 -3.42 -21.26 -17.96
C ASN A 312 -4.79 -21.77 -17.48
N MET A 313 -5.73 -20.86 -17.21
CA MET A 313 -7.11 -21.19 -16.84
C MET A 313 -7.85 -21.92 -17.97
N GLU A 314 -7.68 -21.49 -19.22
CA GLU A 314 -8.28 -22.17 -20.37
C GLU A 314 -7.71 -23.59 -20.55
N ALA A 315 -6.39 -23.77 -20.36
CA ALA A 315 -5.73 -25.07 -20.41
C ALA A 315 -6.20 -26.01 -19.28
N PHE A 316 -6.39 -25.52 -18.06
CA PHE A 316 -6.96 -26.28 -16.94
C PHE A 316 -8.36 -26.83 -17.27
N TRP A 317 -9.26 -25.99 -17.80
CA TRP A 317 -10.61 -26.44 -18.14
C TRP A 317 -10.62 -27.43 -19.31
N LYS A 318 -9.79 -27.22 -20.33
CA LYS A 318 -9.57 -28.21 -21.41
C LYS A 318 -9.06 -29.54 -20.88
N GLN A 319 -8.15 -29.54 -19.90
CA GLN A 319 -7.67 -30.76 -19.25
C GLN A 319 -8.82 -31.51 -18.56
N MET A 320 -9.69 -30.81 -17.83
CA MET A 320 -10.88 -31.41 -17.21
C MET A 320 -11.81 -32.04 -18.25
N GLU A 321 -12.13 -31.35 -19.35
CA GLU A 321 -12.97 -31.89 -20.43
C GLU A 321 -12.37 -33.15 -21.08
N ASN A 322 -11.04 -33.20 -21.19
CA ASN A 322 -10.31 -34.34 -21.75
C ASN A 322 -10.40 -35.63 -20.89
N ILE A 323 -10.81 -35.55 -19.63
CA ILE A 323 -11.08 -36.73 -18.79
C ILE A 323 -12.13 -37.63 -19.44
N GLN A 324 -13.15 -37.07 -20.09
CA GLN A 324 -14.20 -37.87 -20.74
C GLN A 324 -13.62 -38.78 -21.83
N HIS A 325 -12.72 -38.24 -22.66
CA HIS A 325 -12.04 -38.97 -23.72
C HIS A 325 -11.14 -40.07 -23.13
N PHE A 326 -10.38 -39.75 -22.09
CA PHE A 326 -9.51 -40.69 -21.39
C PHE A 326 -10.29 -41.88 -20.78
N LEU A 327 -11.44 -41.62 -20.15
CA LEU A 327 -12.36 -42.64 -19.61
C LEU A 327 -12.96 -43.55 -20.69
N MET A 328 -13.31 -42.99 -21.86
CA MET A 328 -13.92 -43.73 -22.96
C MET A 328 -12.87 -44.57 -23.72
N ASP A 329 -11.74 -43.97 -24.11
CA ASP A 329 -10.75 -44.63 -24.97
C ASP A 329 -9.85 -45.61 -24.23
N GLN A 330 -9.29 -45.21 -23.08
CA GLN A 330 -8.31 -46.06 -22.38
C GLN A 330 -8.96 -47.07 -21.44
N PHE A 331 -10.08 -46.72 -20.80
CA PHE A 331 -10.74 -47.56 -19.79
C PHE A 331 -12.07 -48.17 -20.25
N LYS A 332 -12.49 -47.91 -21.50
CA LYS A 332 -13.70 -48.47 -22.10
C LYS A 332 -14.97 -48.25 -21.25
N CYS A 333 -15.01 -47.14 -20.51
CA CYS A 333 -16.20 -46.78 -19.75
C CYS A 333 -17.39 -46.55 -20.68
N SER A 334 -18.59 -46.96 -20.27
CA SER A 334 -19.79 -46.69 -21.07
C SER A 334 -20.00 -45.17 -21.17
N SER A 335 -20.39 -44.68 -22.35
CA SER A 335 -20.63 -43.25 -22.58
C SER A 335 -21.60 -42.64 -21.56
N SER A 336 -22.59 -43.41 -21.09
CA SER A 336 -23.49 -43.03 -19.99
C SER A 336 -22.77 -42.74 -18.67
N LYS A 337 -21.84 -43.61 -18.25
CA LYS A 337 -21.06 -43.44 -17.01
C LYS A 337 -20.04 -42.32 -17.13
N ALA A 338 -19.34 -42.22 -18.27
CA ALA A 338 -18.41 -41.12 -18.51
C ALA A 338 -19.13 -39.76 -18.47
N ARG A 339 -20.30 -39.64 -19.10
CA ARG A 339 -21.13 -38.42 -19.04
C ARG A 339 -21.64 -38.12 -17.64
N GLN A 340 -22.08 -39.14 -16.89
CA GLN A 340 -22.52 -38.97 -15.50
C GLN A 340 -21.38 -38.45 -14.60
N LEU A 341 -20.18 -39.05 -14.72
CA LEU A 341 -19.00 -38.61 -13.99
C LEU A 341 -18.66 -37.15 -14.32
N MET A 342 -18.63 -36.79 -15.62
CA MET A 342 -18.34 -35.41 -16.03
C MET A 342 -19.38 -34.41 -15.49
N MET A 343 -20.66 -34.76 -15.50
CA MET A 343 -21.72 -33.91 -14.96
C MET A 343 -21.51 -33.62 -13.47
N THR A 344 -21.30 -34.67 -12.67
CA THR A 344 -21.07 -34.55 -11.22
C THR A 344 -19.72 -33.89 -10.88
N LEU A 345 -18.69 -34.10 -11.70
CA LEU A 345 -17.40 -33.40 -11.59
C LEU A 345 -17.58 -31.90 -11.82
N THR A 346 -18.27 -31.49 -12.89
CA THR A 346 -18.56 -30.08 -13.18
C THR A 346 -19.41 -29.44 -12.09
N GLU A 347 -20.47 -30.10 -11.62
CA GLU A 347 -21.32 -29.61 -10.52
C GLU A 347 -20.50 -29.34 -9.24
N ARG A 348 -19.64 -30.27 -8.83
CA ARG A 348 -18.77 -30.12 -7.65
C ARG A 348 -17.66 -29.09 -7.86
N MET A 349 -17.11 -28.96 -9.08
CA MET A 349 -16.14 -27.92 -9.41
C MET A 349 -16.76 -26.52 -9.42
N ILE A 350 -18.03 -26.36 -9.81
CA ILE A 350 -18.74 -25.07 -9.68
C ILE A 350 -18.90 -24.69 -8.20
N ALA A 351 -19.22 -25.64 -7.32
CA ALA A 351 -19.28 -25.39 -5.89
C ALA A 351 -17.91 -25.01 -5.29
N ALA A 352 -16.83 -25.69 -5.71
CA ALA A 352 -15.47 -25.35 -5.31
C ALA A 352 -15.03 -23.96 -5.79
N GLU A 353 -15.34 -23.60 -7.05
CA GLU A 353 -15.07 -22.27 -7.61
C GLU A 353 -15.81 -21.16 -6.85
N GLY A 354 -17.04 -21.43 -6.38
CA GLY A 354 -17.79 -20.51 -5.50
C GLY A 354 -17.06 -20.26 -4.18
N LEU A 355 -16.65 -21.32 -3.48
CA LEU A 355 -15.89 -21.20 -2.23
C LEU A 355 -14.55 -20.47 -2.40
N LEU A 356 -13.82 -20.78 -3.48
CA LEU A 356 -12.54 -20.11 -3.77
C LEU A 356 -12.74 -18.61 -4.08
N ARG A 357 -13.81 -18.25 -4.80
CA ARG A 357 -14.18 -16.85 -5.07
C ARG A 357 -14.56 -16.09 -3.79
N ASP A 358 -15.38 -16.68 -2.93
CA ASP A 358 -15.75 -16.08 -1.64
C ASP A 358 -14.50 -15.83 -0.78
N SER A 359 -13.53 -16.76 -0.81
CA SER A 359 -12.24 -16.55 -0.16
C SER A 359 -11.34 -15.55 -0.89
N GLN A 360 -11.42 -15.41 -2.21
CA GLN A 360 -10.66 -14.42 -2.97
C GLN A 360 -11.10 -13.00 -2.59
N ASP A 361 -12.42 -12.75 -2.58
CA ASP A 361 -13.01 -11.47 -2.17
C ASP A 361 -12.61 -11.10 -0.73
N LEU A 362 -12.71 -12.06 0.20
CA LEU A 362 -12.35 -11.84 1.60
C LEU A 362 -10.84 -11.57 1.79
N GLN A 363 -9.98 -12.33 1.12
CA GLN A 363 -8.53 -12.20 1.22
C GLN A 363 -7.99 -10.97 0.48
N ALA A 364 -8.65 -10.52 -0.59
CA ALA A 364 -8.33 -9.25 -1.25
C ALA A 364 -8.62 -8.05 -0.33
N LEU A 365 -9.74 -8.10 0.41
CA LEU A 365 -10.08 -7.09 1.44
C LEU A 365 -9.10 -7.11 2.62
N ASP A 366 -8.69 -8.30 3.09
CA ASP A 366 -7.63 -8.46 4.12
C ASP A 366 -6.29 -7.87 3.63
N THR A 367 -5.89 -8.20 2.40
CA THR A 367 -4.67 -7.71 1.75
C THR A 367 -4.67 -6.19 1.59
N LEU A 368 -5.83 -5.60 1.28
CA LEU A 368 -6.01 -4.15 1.32
C LEU A 368 -5.81 -3.63 2.75
N GLU A 369 -6.55 -4.13 3.76
CA GLU A 369 -6.46 -3.63 5.14
C GLU A 369 -5.02 -3.68 5.68
N ARG A 370 -4.29 -4.78 5.43
CA ARG A 370 -2.85 -4.90 5.74
C ARG A 370 -2.00 -3.87 5.00
N THR A 371 -2.30 -3.59 3.74
CA THR A 371 -1.59 -2.55 2.94
C THR A 371 -1.79 -1.15 3.54
N MET A 372 -2.99 -0.86 4.04
CA MET A 372 -3.28 0.40 4.73
C MET A 372 -2.57 0.49 6.09
N GLY A 373 -2.50 -0.62 6.82
CA GLY A 373 -1.67 -0.74 8.03
C GLY A 373 -0.18 -0.49 7.74
N ARG A 374 0.36 -1.08 6.67
CA ARG A 374 1.72 -0.84 6.18
C ARG A 374 1.94 0.64 5.83
N ALA A 375 1.03 1.28 5.09
CA ALA A 375 1.10 2.72 4.78
C ALA A 375 1.14 3.59 6.04
N HIS A 376 0.28 3.30 7.03
CA HIS A 376 0.28 4.01 8.31
C HIS A 376 1.59 3.81 9.10
N MET A 377 2.10 2.58 9.19
CA MET A 377 3.36 2.25 9.87
C MET A 377 4.57 2.93 9.20
N ALA A 378 4.64 2.88 7.86
CA ALA A 378 5.72 3.52 7.12
C ALA A 378 5.69 5.05 7.25
N LYS A 379 4.50 5.66 7.19
CA LYS A 379 4.31 7.11 7.43
C LYS A 379 4.72 7.52 8.85
N MET A 380 4.48 6.66 9.84
CA MET A 380 4.94 6.89 11.22
C MET A 380 6.47 6.97 11.27
N ILE A 381 7.18 5.99 10.72
CA ILE A 381 8.66 6.00 10.67
C ILE A 381 9.20 7.20 9.87
N GLU A 382 8.60 7.52 8.73
CA GLU A 382 8.95 8.73 7.96
C GLU A 382 8.78 10.00 8.80
N SER A 383 7.68 10.13 9.55
CA SER A 383 7.42 11.31 10.40
C SER A 383 8.43 11.47 11.55
N LEU A 384 8.98 10.36 12.07
CA LEU A 384 10.03 10.34 13.08
C LEU A 384 11.39 10.73 12.45
N LYS A 385 11.71 10.21 11.25
CA LYS A 385 12.92 10.58 10.49
C LYS A 385 12.92 12.08 10.15
N LEU A 386 11.80 12.62 9.69
CA LEU A 386 11.65 14.04 9.33
C LEU A 386 11.77 14.99 10.52
N GLN A 387 11.51 14.52 11.76
CA GLN A 387 11.60 15.35 12.96
C GLN A 387 12.99 15.97 13.16
N ILE A 388 14.07 15.26 12.76
CA ILE A 388 15.45 15.79 12.80
C ILE A 388 15.65 16.94 11.82
N GLN A 389 15.04 16.90 10.64
CA GLN A 389 15.13 17.99 9.67
C GLN A 389 14.41 19.25 10.17
N GLU A 390 13.26 19.09 10.84
CA GLU A 390 12.52 20.21 11.44
C GLU A 390 13.25 20.81 12.65
N GLU A 391 13.77 19.98 13.57
CA GLU A 391 14.67 20.42 14.65
C GLU A 391 15.86 21.23 14.11
N THR A 392 16.49 20.73 13.05
CA THR A 392 17.62 21.41 12.39
C THR A 392 17.22 22.80 11.88
N LYS A 393 16.10 22.90 11.15
CA LYS A 393 15.58 24.17 10.63
C LYS A 393 15.23 25.15 11.75
N CYS A 394 14.49 24.71 12.77
CA CYS A 394 14.05 25.56 13.88
C CYS A 394 15.23 26.10 14.71
N ARG A 395 16.23 25.26 15.02
CA ARG A 395 17.41 25.67 15.78
C ARG A 395 18.29 26.63 14.99
N LEU A 396 18.57 26.34 13.71
CA LEU A 396 19.34 27.25 12.85
C LEU A 396 18.62 28.59 12.63
N ALA A 397 17.30 28.59 12.49
CA ALA A 397 16.50 29.81 12.38
C ALA A 397 16.53 30.65 13.68
N ALA A 398 16.52 30.01 14.86
CA ALA A 398 16.68 30.71 16.14
C ALA A 398 18.10 31.26 16.32
N LEU A 399 19.13 30.48 15.99
CA LEU A 399 20.54 30.91 16.00
C LEU A 399 20.77 32.13 15.10
N SER A 400 20.20 32.12 13.89
CA SER A 400 20.25 33.25 12.95
C SER A 400 19.66 34.54 13.53
N ARG A 401 18.50 34.47 14.21
CA ARG A 401 17.91 35.62 14.90
C ARG A 401 18.79 36.12 16.05
N GLY A 402 19.33 35.23 16.88
CA GLY A 402 20.22 35.61 17.98
C GLY A 402 21.50 36.31 17.52
N LEU A 403 22.11 35.84 16.43
CA LEU A 403 23.30 36.47 15.85
C LEU A 403 22.97 37.76 15.07
N GLU A 404 21.77 37.88 14.49
CA GLU A 404 21.28 39.12 13.88
C GLU A 404 21.10 40.22 14.94
N LEU A 405 20.53 39.91 16.12
CA LEU A 405 20.41 40.87 17.23
C LEU A 405 21.79 41.44 17.63
N LEU A 406 22.80 40.59 17.80
CA LEU A 406 24.18 41.02 18.07
C LEU A 406 24.79 41.86 16.94
N THR A 407 24.35 41.65 15.70
CA THR A 407 24.78 42.46 14.54
C THR A 407 24.12 43.84 14.56
N ILE A 408 22.82 43.91 14.88
CA ILE A 408 22.06 45.17 15.03
C ILE A 408 22.61 46.01 16.19
N GLU A 409 22.99 45.37 17.31
CA GLU A 409 23.64 46.02 18.46
C GLU A 409 25.10 46.44 18.20
N GLY A 410 25.67 46.10 17.05
CA GLY A 410 27.07 46.39 16.71
C GLY A 410 28.09 45.57 17.52
N LYS A 411 27.66 44.51 18.20
CA LYS A 411 28.52 43.56 18.95
C LYS A 411 29.22 42.55 18.03
N LEU A 412 28.64 42.31 16.85
CA LEU A 412 29.11 41.36 15.86
C LEU A 412 29.11 42.05 14.48
N SER A 413 30.16 41.88 13.68
CA SER A 413 30.13 42.34 12.28
C SER A 413 29.33 41.38 11.40
N GLY A 414 28.72 41.88 10.33
CA GLY A 414 28.01 41.03 9.37
C GLY A 414 28.87 39.90 8.79
N GLN A 415 30.18 40.13 8.58
CA GLN A 415 31.08 39.07 8.11
C GLN A 415 31.25 37.96 9.17
N GLN A 416 31.45 38.31 10.44
CA GLN A 416 31.55 37.33 11.53
C GLN A 416 30.22 36.57 11.72
N LYS A 417 29.09 37.24 11.58
CA LYS A 417 27.75 36.62 11.62
C LYS A 417 27.61 35.53 10.54
N GLU A 418 27.92 35.84 9.28
CA GLU A 418 27.80 34.87 8.18
C GLU A 418 28.81 33.72 8.30
N GLU A 419 30.02 33.96 8.82
CA GLU A 419 31.01 32.91 9.10
C GLU A 419 30.52 31.95 10.20
N LEU A 420 30.04 32.49 11.32
CA LEU A 420 29.46 31.68 12.41
C LEU A 420 28.23 30.90 11.94
N LEU A 421 27.33 31.52 11.17
CA LEU A 421 26.16 30.83 10.62
C LEU A 421 26.55 29.73 9.64
N THR A 422 27.51 29.97 8.74
CA THR A 422 28.00 28.94 7.82
C THR A 422 28.57 27.74 8.59
N GLN A 423 29.33 27.99 9.67
CA GLN A 423 29.85 26.93 10.54
C GLN A 423 28.73 26.14 11.23
N GLN A 424 27.72 26.82 11.79
CA GLN A 424 26.59 26.16 12.45
C GLN A 424 25.71 25.37 11.46
N HIS A 425 25.38 25.95 10.30
CA HIS A 425 24.66 25.25 9.23
C HIS A 425 25.36 23.96 8.84
N LYS A 426 26.69 24.00 8.64
CA LYS A 426 27.49 22.81 8.32
C LYS A 426 27.48 21.77 9.46
N ALA A 427 27.60 22.20 10.72
CA ALA A 427 27.62 21.29 11.86
C ALA A 427 26.26 20.60 12.07
N PHE A 428 25.17 21.36 12.04
CA PHE A 428 23.82 20.83 12.24
C PHE A 428 23.36 19.92 11.10
N TRP A 429 23.50 20.33 9.83
CA TRP A 429 23.12 19.47 8.71
C TRP A 429 24.01 18.23 8.59
N GLY A 430 25.32 18.33 8.88
CA GLY A 430 26.22 17.17 8.90
C GLY A 430 25.99 16.20 10.08
N GLU A 431 25.25 16.59 11.11
CA GLU A 431 24.75 15.69 12.15
C GLU A 431 23.40 15.05 11.72
N ALA A 432 22.51 15.82 11.10
CA ALA A 432 21.25 15.32 10.54
C ALA A 432 21.47 14.27 9.43
N GLU A 433 22.45 14.48 8.56
CA GLU A 433 22.89 13.49 7.56
C GLU A 433 23.47 12.23 8.21
N ARG A 434 24.19 12.38 9.34
CA ARG A 434 24.73 11.26 10.10
C ARG A 434 23.62 10.42 10.75
N PHE A 435 22.60 11.08 11.30
CA PHE A 435 21.39 10.42 11.81
C PHE A 435 20.73 9.56 10.73
N SER A 436 20.47 10.10 9.54
CA SER A 436 19.85 9.35 8.44
C SER A 436 20.72 8.17 8.00
N SER A 437 22.02 8.42 7.84
CA SER A 437 23.00 7.39 7.45
C SER A 437 23.09 6.25 8.47
N GLU A 438 23.11 6.57 9.77
CA GLU A 438 23.15 5.57 10.83
C GLU A 438 21.82 4.81 10.95
N PHE A 439 20.67 5.49 10.79
CA PHE A 439 19.37 4.85 10.74
C PHE A 439 19.27 3.83 9.60
N VAL A 440 19.67 4.20 8.39
CA VAL A 440 19.68 3.29 7.23
C VAL A 440 20.65 2.12 7.47
N GLN A 441 21.84 2.38 8.02
CA GLN A 441 22.84 1.33 8.23
C GLN A 441 22.43 0.34 9.32
N ARG A 442 22.01 0.81 10.51
CA ARG A 442 21.54 -0.07 11.60
C ARG A 442 20.20 -0.72 11.25
N GLY A 443 19.32 0.00 10.56
CA GLY A 443 18.07 -0.51 10.04
C GLY A 443 18.26 -1.69 9.08
N LYS A 444 19.23 -1.65 8.16
CA LYS A 444 19.54 -2.78 7.27
C LYS A 444 19.85 -4.07 8.02
N ASP A 445 20.50 -4.00 9.18
CA ASP A 445 20.83 -5.19 9.97
C ASP A 445 19.63 -5.70 10.79
N LEU A 446 18.76 -4.80 11.25
CA LEU A 446 17.46 -5.16 11.84
C LEU A 446 16.52 -5.83 10.82
N VAL A 447 16.43 -5.30 9.60
CA VAL A 447 15.64 -5.91 8.50
C VAL A 447 16.11 -7.33 8.22
N LYS A 448 17.42 -7.56 8.08
CA LYS A 448 17.97 -8.92 7.86
C LYS A 448 17.60 -9.87 9.00
N ALA A 449 17.68 -9.42 10.25
CA ALA A 449 17.34 -10.24 11.42
C ALA A 449 15.84 -10.60 11.43
N SER A 450 14.96 -9.65 11.14
CA SER A 450 13.52 -9.89 10.99
C SER A 450 13.21 -10.86 9.84
N LEU A 451 13.80 -10.68 8.65
CA LEU A 451 13.55 -11.56 7.50
C LEU A 451 14.00 -13.00 7.75
N VAL A 452 15.11 -13.21 8.47
CA VAL A 452 15.55 -14.55 8.90
C VAL A 452 14.54 -15.15 9.89
N HIS A 453 14.13 -14.38 10.91
CA HIS A 453 13.14 -14.82 11.88
C HIS A 453 11.79 -15.18 11.23
N GLN A 454 11.30 -14.32 10.31
CA GLN A 454 10.09 -14.54 9.54
C GLN A 454 10.17 -15.82 8.72
N ALA A 455 11.28 -16.06 8.02
CA ALA A 455 11.49 -17.28 7.23
C ALA A 455 11.50 -18.55 8.10
N GLU A 456 12.10 -18.50 9.29
CA GLU A 456 12.08 -19.63 10.24
C GLU A 456 10.67 -19.95 10.75
N GLU A 457 9.90 -18.93 11.16
CA GLU A 457 8.53 -19.12 11.66
C GLU A 457 7.57 -19.56 10.54
N MET A 458 7.71 -18.99 9.34
CA MET A 458 6.97 -19.40 8.15
C MET A 458 7.26 -20.87 7.78
N ALA A 459 8.52 -21.30 7.79
CA ALA A 459 8.87 -22.70 7.50
C ALA A 459 8.26 -23.68 8.53
N LYS A 460 8.25 -23.32 9.82
CA LYS A 460 7.58 -24.11 10.88
C LYS A 460 6.07 -24.18 10.65
N LEU A 461 5.45 -23.06 10.29
CA LEU A 461 4.02 -22.97 10.01
C LEU A 461 3.64 -23.83 8.79
N THR A 462 4.35 -23.72 7.66
CA THR A 462 4.06 -24.52 6.46
C THR A 462 4.14 -26.02 6.73
N LEU A 463 5.16 -26.49 7.47
CA LEU A 463 5.27 -27.92 7.83
C LEU A 463 4.07 -28.41 8.66
N ALA A 464 3.60 -27.60 9.61
CA ALA A 464 2.42 -27.91 10.41
C ALA A 464 1.12 -27.88 9.59
N GLN A 465 1.01 -26.94 8.63
CA GLN A 465 -0.14 -26.84 7.72
C GLN A 465 -0.22 -28.06 6.78
N GLU A 466 0.91 -28.50 6.21
CA GLU A 466 0.95 -29.72 5.42
C GLU A 466 0.59 -30.98 6.23
N GLU A 467 1.05 -31.08 7.49
CA GLU A 467 0.70 -32.21 8.36
C GLU A 467 -0.78 -32.21 8.74
N GLU A 468 -1.36 -31.05 8.98
CA GLU A 468 -2.80 -30.89 9.17
C GLU A 468 -3.59 -31.28 7.91
N GLN A 469 -3.18 -30.82 6.72
CA GLN A 469 -3.80 -31.22 5.46
C GLN A 469 -3.70 -32.73 5.22
N ARG A 470 -2.52 -33.33 5.44
CA ARG A 470 -2.30 -34.78 5.31
C ARG A 470 -3.17 -35.58 6.29
N SER A 471 -3.30 -35.11 7.53
CA SER A 471 -4.14 -35.75 8.56
C SER A 471 -5.63 -35.65 8.21
N PHE A 472 -6.11 -34.46 7.84
CA PHE A 472 -7.48 -34.24 7.41
C PHE A 472 -7.86 -35.12 6.21
N LEU A 473 -6.98 -35.22 5.21
CA LEU A 473 -7.18 -36.06 4.02
C LEU A 473 -7.12 -37.57 4.32
N ALA A 474 -6.55 -37.99 5.45
CA ALA A 474 -6.57 -39.38 5.91
C ALA A 474 -7.89 -39.71 6.64
N GLU A 475 -8.37 -38.80 7.51
CA GLU A 475 -9.62 -38.96 8.26
C GLU A 475 -10.86 -38.88 7.34
N ALA A 476 -10.89 -37.91 6.43
CA ALA A 476 -11.98 -37.68 5.49
C ALA A 476 -12.29 -38.86 4.54
N GLN A 477 -11.40 -39.85 4.42
CA GLN A 477 -11.65 -41.08 3.67
C GLN A 477 -12.71 -41.97 4.32
N GLN A 478 -13.21 -41.60 5.51
CA GLN A 478 -14.19 -42.35 6.29
C GLN A 478 -15.41 -41.47 6.65
N SER A 479 -16.51 -41.66 5.90
CA SER A 479 -17.91 -41.32 6.26
C SER A 479 -18.47 -39.89 6.07
N THR A 480 -17.80 -38.98 5.36
CA THR A 480 -18.35 -37.62 5.05
C THR A 480 -19.00 -37.56 3.67
N THR A 481 -20.08 -36.76 3.49
CA THR A 481 -20.61 -36.52 2.13
C THR A 481 -19.69 -35.59 1.32
N PRO A 482 -19.69 -35.65 -0.02
CA PRO A 482 -18.78 -34.83 -0.84
C PRO A 482 -18.90 -33.31 -0.62
N ASP A 483 -20.10 -32.80 -0.34
CA ASP A 483 -20.33 -31.37 -0.13
C ASP A 483 -19.83 -30.92 1.26
N GLU A 484 -20.10 -31.74 2.30
CA GLU A 484 -19.55 -31.53 3.65
C GLU A 484 -18.01 -31.60 3.65
N PHE A 485 -17.43 -32.54 2.88
CA PHE A 485 -15.98 -32.63 2.72
C PHE A 485 -15.40 -31.35 2.11
N LEU A 486 -16.01 -30.83 1.03
CA LEU A 486 -15.52 -29.64 0.36
C LEU A 486 -15.59 -28.41 1.27
N GLN A 487 -16.68 -28.23 2.02
CA GLN A 487 -16.79 -27.15 3.00
C GLN A 487 -15.77 -27.27 4.13
N ALA A 488 -15.58 -28.48 4.67
CA ALA A 488 -14.62 -28.72 5.75
C ALA A 488 -13.17 -28.54 5.29
N PHE A 489 -12.80 -29.02 4.09
CA PHE A 489 -11.47 -28.84 3.52
C PHE A 489 -11.18 -27.37 3.21
N HIS A 490 -12.12 -26.66 2.61
CA HIS A 490 -12.02 -25.23 2.37
C HIS A 490 -11.84 -24.43 3.69
N ALA A 491 -12.57 -24.79 4.76
CA ALA A 491 -12.43 -24.15 6.06
C ALA A 491 -11.07 -24.42 6.74
N VAL A 492 -10.41 -25.55 6.45
CA VAL A 492 -9.02 -25.78 6.86
C VAL A 492 -8.10 -24.81 6.12
N LEU A 493 -8.20 -24.75 4.79
CA LEU A 493 -7.35 -23.91 3.94
C LEU A 493 -7.53 -22.40 4.22
N GLU A 494 -8.77 -21.93 4.38
CA GLU A 494 -9.08 -20.54 4.77
C GLU A 494 -8.42 -20.18 6.10
N ARG A 495 -8.50 -21.08 7.10
CA ARG A 495 -7.84 -20.89 8.40
C ARG A 495 -6.31 -20.86 8.26
N GLN A 496 -5.73 -21.70 7.43
CA GLN A 496 -4.28 -21.75 7.21
C GLN A 496 -3.77 -20.43 6.60
N ARG A 497 -4.43 -19.91 5.55
CA ARG A 497 -4.15 -18.56 5.00
C ARG A 497 -4.26 -17.46 6.06
N LEU A 498 -5.35 -17.44 6.84
CA LEU A 498 -5.55 -16.43 7.89
C LEU A 498 -4.47 -16.50 8.98
N THR A 499 -3.98 -17.69 9.32
CA THR A 499 -2.86 -17.84 10.26
C THR A 499 -1.54 -17.34 9.69
N GLN A 500 -1.27 -17.57 8.40
CA GLN A 500 -0.12 -17.00 7.71
C GLN A 500 -0.19 -15.46 7.66
N SER A 501 -1.30 -14.90 7.18
CA SER A 501 -1.52 -13.45 7.09
C SER A 501 -1.30 -12.74 8.43
N TYR A 502 -1.82 -13.33 9.52
CA TYR A 502 -1.61 -12.82 10.88
C TYR A 502 -0.14 -12.85 11.33
N LEU A 503 0.60 -13.93 11.02
CA LEU A 503 2.02 -14.05 11.39
C LEU A 503 2.88 -13.03 10.64
N GLU A 504 2.60 -12.83 9.35
CA GLU A 504 3.24 -11.78 8.54
C GLU A 504 2.91 -10.38 9.06
N GLU A 505 1.66 -10.10 9.46
CA GLU A 505 1.28 -8.81 10.06
C GLU A 505 1.97 -8.58 11.41
N GLU A 506 2.03 -9.59 12.29
CA GLU A 506 2.69 -9.48 13.60
C GLU A 506 4.18 -9.14 13.46
N GLU A 507 4.90 -9.81 12.55
CA GLU A 507 6.32 -9.53 12.29
C GLU A 507 6.53 -8.13 11.67
N ASN A 508 5.61 -7.65 10.82
CA ASN A 508 5.63 -6.29 10.27
C ASN A 508 5.43 -5.22 11.35
N VAL A 509 4.52 -5.44 12.30
CA VAL A 509 4.31 -4.55 13.47
C VAL A 509 5.54 -4.56 14.36
N ARG A 510 6.01 -5.74 14.77
CA ARG A 510 7.21 -5.94 15.60
C ARG A 510 8.44 -5.24 15.01
N THR A 511 8.65 -5.36 13.69
CA THR A 511 9.77 -4.68 13.01
C THR A 511 9.61 -3.17 13.03
N THR A 512 8.39 -2.66 12.84
CA THR A 512 8.10 -1.21 12.92
C THR A 512 8.38 -0.67 14.32
N GLU A 513 8.01 -1.39 15.39
CA GLU A 513 8.31 -1.00 16.77
C GLU A 513 9.82 -0.92 17.02
N VAL A 514 10.59 -1.92 16.58
CA VAL A 514 12.05 -1.94 16.72
C VAL A 514 12.70 -0.80 15.92
N MET A 515 12.19 -0.48 14.72
CA MET A 515 12.61 0.68 13.94
C MET A 515 12.28 2.02 14.62
N ALA A 516 11.11 2.14 15.25
CA ALA A 516 10.73 3.33 16.00
C ALA A 516 11.64 3.54 17.22
N VAL A 517 12.00 2.48 17.93
CA VAL A 517 12.98 2.52 19.05
C VAL A 517 14.37 2.95 18.55
N LEU A 518 14.86 2.41 17.44
CA LEU A 518 16.11 2.87 16.81
C LEU A 518 16.04 4.36 16.47
N CYS A 519 14.94 4.82 15.86
CA CYS A 519 14.75 6.22 15.51
C CYS A 519 14.78 7.14 16.74
N GLN A 520 14.16 6.72 17.85
CA GLN A 520 14.17 7.47 19.13
C GLN A 520 15.55 7.49 19.80
N GLU A 521 16.29 6.38 19.76
CA GLU A 521 17.67 6.30 20.28
C GLU A 521 18.59 7.28 19.55
N LEU A 522 18.59 7.24 18.22
CA LEU A 522 19.37 8.12 17.37
C LEU A 522 18.93 9.59 17.54
N TYR A 523 17.63 9.85 17.63
CA TYR A 523 17.09 11.20 17.84
C TYR A 523 17.66 11.83 19.11
N ARG A 524 17.65 11.10 20.23
CA ARG A 524 18.22 11.57 21.50
C ARG A 524 19.70 11.89 21.37
N GLY A 525 20.48 11.02 20.72
CA GLY A 525 21.90 11.25 20.45
C GLY A 525 22.15 12.51 19.62
N THR A 526 21.36 12.73 18.56
CA THR A 526 21.42 13.95 17.74
C THR A 526 21.06 15.20 18.54
N MET A 527 20.03 15.16 19.39
CA MET A 527 19.66 16.29 20.25
C MET A 527 20.76 16.67 21.25
N GLU A 528 21.42 15.68 21.86
CA GLU A 528 22.58 15.93 22.73
C GLU A 528 23.73 16.59 21.96
N THR A 529 23.93 16.26 20.69
CA THR A 529 24.99 16.86 19.87
C THR A 529 24.63 18.26 19.35
N PHE A 530 23.37 18.49 18.97
CA PHE A 530 22.85 19.84 18.71
C PHE A 530 23.02 20.76 19.93
N GLN A 531 22.77 20.25 21.14
CA GLN A 531 22.99 21.01 22.36
C GLN A 531 24.47 21.38 22.54
N LYS A 532 25.41 20.45 22.29
CA LYS A 532 26.85 20.74 22.31
C LYS A 532 27.26 21.81 21.29
N PHE A 533 26.65 21.84 20.09
CA PHE A 533 26.93 22.90 19.11
C PHE A 533 26.49 24.29 19.59
N VAL A 534 25.29 24.37 20.19
CA VAL A 534 24.79 25.60 20.84
C VAL A 534 25.73 26.04 21.97
N ASP A 535 26.12 25.12 22.86
CA ASP A 535 26.99 25.43 23.99
C ASP A 535 28.39 25.89 23.56
N VAL A 536 28.98 25.28 22.52
CA VAL A 536 30.25 25.73 21.95
C VAL A 536 30.11 27.13 21.36
N LEU A 537 29.05 27.42 20.59
CA LEU A 537 28.85 28.74 20.01
C LEU A 537 28.74 29.82 21.09
N PHE A 538 27.84 29.66 22.06
CA PHE A 538 27.54 30.71 23.04
C PHE A 538 28.56 30.80 24.17
N LEU A 539 29.09 29.67 24.67
CA LEU A 539 29.94 29.68 25.87
C LEU A 539 31.43 29.69 25.55
N GLN A 540 31.84 29.41 24.30
CA GLN A 540 33.25 29.36 23.89
C GLN A 540 33.57 30.33 22.74
N THR A 541 32.80 30.30 21.65
CA THR A 541 33.11 31.10 20.45
C THR A 541 32.72 32.56 20.59
N LEU A 542 31.45 32.85 20.94
CA LEU A 542 30.92 34.22 20.98
C LEU A 542 31.65 35.16 21.96
N PRO A 543 32.03 34.77 23.20
CA PRO A 543 32.73 35.65 24.12
C PRO A 543 34.05 36.19 23.53
N GLY A 544 34.79 35.35 22.81
CA GLY A 544 36.04 35.72 22.17
C GLY A 544 35.89 36.60 20.92
N VAL A 545 34.72 36.59 20.28
CA VAL A 545 34.44 37.33 19.03
C VAL A 545 33.74 38.67 19.30
N THR A 546 32.91 38.74 20.33
CA THR A 546 32.02 39.89 20.64
C THR A 546 32.42 40.67 21.90
N GLY A 547 33.26 40.10 22.76
CA GLY A 547 33.62 40.68 24.05
C GLY A 547 32.48 40.70 25.08
N LEU A 548 31.39 39.96 24.84
CA LEU A 548 30.31 39.76 25.80
C LEU A 548 30.80 39.04 27.06
N SER A 549 30.20 39.37 28.20
CA SER A 549 30.40 38.62 29.44
C SER A 549 29.73 37.24 29.36
N GLN A 550 30.21 36.31 30.17
CA GLN A 550 29.65 34.95 30.24
C GLN A 550 28.14 34.97 30.57
N ALA A 551 27.69 35.87 31.44
CA ALA A 551 26.27 35.99 31.80
C ALA A 551 25.39 36.49 30.63
N GLU A 552 25.88 37.44 29.82
CA GLU A 552 25.19 37.90 28.61
C GLU A 552 25.09 36.77 27.57
N CYS A 553 26.17 35.99 27.40
CA CYS A 553 26.17 34.82 26.52
C CYS A 553 25.25 33.69 27.01
N GLU A 554 25.19 33.42 28.33
CA GLU A 554 24.27 32.45 28.92
C GLU A 554 22.81 32.86 28.76
N TYR A 555 22.50 34.15 28.93
CA TYR A 555 21.16 34.72 28.69
C TYR A 555 20.76 34.56 27.20
N LEU A 556 21.61 34.99 26.27
CA LEU A 556 21.32 34.89 24.83
C LEU A 556 21.18 33.43 24.36
N ARG A 557 21.96 32.52 24.94
CA ARG A 557 21.82 31.07 24.70
C ARG A 557 20.43 30.58 25.09
N GLN A 558 19.95 30.97 26.29
CA GLN A 558 18.63 30.59 26.77
C GLN A 558 17.52 31.21 25.89
N GLU A 559 17.61 32.49 25.54
CA GLU A 559 16.65 33.15 24.65
C GLU A 559 16.57 32.45 23.28
N VAL A 560 17.72 32.03 22.71
CA VAL A 560 17.76 31.29 21.44
C VAL A 560 17.17 29.88 21.58
N GLN A 561 17.38 29.20 22.72
CA GLN A 561 16.76 27.90 23.01
C GLN A 561 15.24 28.02 23.16
N GLU A 562 14.74 29.04 23.86
CA GLU A 562 13.31 29.32 24.01
C GLU A 562 12.66 29.66 22.65
N ASN A 563 13.32 30.47 21.83
CA ASN A 563 12.89 30.77 20.45
C ASN A 563 12.89 29.52 19.54
N ALA A 564 13.83 28.60 19.72
CA ALA A 564 13.86 27.33 18.99
C ALA A 564 12.70 26.41 19.42
N ALA A 565 12.47 26.27 20.73
CA ALA A 565 11.36 25.49 21.29
C ALA A 565 9.99 26.04 20.87
N GLN A 566 9.82 27.36 20.81
CA GLN A 566 8.58 27.99 20.35
C GLN A 566 8.31 27.70 18.86
N GLN A 567 9.35 27.72 18.01
CA GLN A 567 9.24 27.38 16.59
C GLN A 567 8.99 25.88 16.38
N LEU A 568 9.68 25.01 17.12
CA LEU A 568 9.45 23.58 17.11
C LEU A 568 8.00 23.25 17.48
N GLY A 569 7.48 23.86 18.55
CA GLY A 569 6.08 23.71 18.95
C GLY A 569 5.07 24.23 17.92
N GLN A 570 5.46 25.12 17.00
CA GLN A 570 4.64 25.50 15.83
C GLN A 570 4.70 24.42 14.74
N SER A 571 5.91 23.94 14.40
CA SER A 571 6.10 22.85 13.42
C SER A 571 5.40 21.55 13.87
N ASP A 572 5.45 21.21 15.16
CA ASP A 572 4.75 20.06 15.72
C ASP A 572 3.22 20.15 15.62
N ARG A 573 2.64 21.34 15.79
CA ARG A 573 1.19 21.52 15.57
C ARG A 573 0.82 21.32 14.10
N PHE A 574 1.64 21.85 13.18
CA PHE A 574 1.44 21.62 11.75
C PHE A 574 1.61 20.14 11.39
N ARG A 575 2.63 19.46 11.93
CA ARG A 575 2.86 18.02 11.75
C ARG A 575 1.70 17.17 12.27
N LYS A 576 1.15 17.49 13.46
CA LYS A 576 -0.05 16.83 14.01
C LYS A 576 -1.26 17.02 13.06
N GLN A 577 -1.46 18.21 12.48
CA GLN A 577 -2.52 18.45 11.49
C GLN A 577 -2.29 17.68 10.16
N GLN A 578 -1.05 17.61 9.65
CA GLN A 578 -0.74 16.81 8.46
C GLN A 578 -0.96 15.31 8.71
N TRP A 579 -0.68 14.84 9.92
CA TRP A 579 -0.94 13.46 10.34
C TRP A 579 -2.44 13.15 10.41
N GLU A 580 -3.25 14.04 11.00
CA GLU A 580 -4.72 13.93 11.00
C GLU A 580 -5.28 13.87 9.57
N LEU A 581 -4.84 14.77 8.68
CA LEU A 581 -5.24 14.78 7.27
C LEU A 581 -4.85 13.48 6.52
N PHE A 582 -3.68 12.91 6.84
CA PHE A 582 -3.26 11.62 6.28
C PHE A 582 -4.14 10.47 6.78
N GLN A 583 -4.48 10.44 8.07
CA GLN A 583 -5.39 9.44 8.62
C GLN A 583 -6.80 9.54 8.01
N ASP A 584 -7.32 10.76 7.81
CA ASP A 584 -8.60 11.00 7.15
C ASP A 584 -8.60 10.58 5.67
N LEU A 585 -7.51 10.84 4.94
CA LEU A 585 -7.37 10.42 3.54
C LEU A 585 -7.31 8.89 3.43
N LEU A 586 -6.52 8.25 4.29
CA LEU A 586 -6.39 6.80 4.34
C LEU A 586 -7.74 6.13 4.68
N GLU A 587 -8.52 6.67 5.63
CA GLU A 587 -9.88 6.19 5.90
C GLU A 587 -10.86 6.45 4.73
N GLN A 588 -10.69 7.54 3.97
CA GLN A 588 -11.48 7.78 2.74
C GLN A 588 -11.17 6.75 1.64
N ASP A 589 -9.90 6.43 1.41
CA ASP A 589 -9.49 5.40 0.45
C ASP A 589 -10.04 4.02 0.85
N LYS A 590 -10.03 3.70 2.15
CA LYS A 590 -10.62 2.46 2.69
C LYS A 590 -12.09 2.35 2.33
N GLN A 591 -12.84 3.44 2.54
CA GLN A 591 -14.26 3.52 2.22
C GLN A 591 -14.51 3.49 0.71
N ALA A 592 -13.67 4.15 -0.10
CA ALA A 592 -13.77 4.14 -1.55
C ALA A 592 -13.60 2.73 -2.12
N VAL A 593 -12.56 2.00 -1.72
CA VAL A 593 -12.33 0.62 -2.17
C VAL A 593 -13.40 -0.33 -1.64
N THR A 594 -13.82 -0.21 -0.38
CA THR A 594 -14.96 -1.00 0.15
C THR A 594 -16.26 -0.77 -0.64
N ARG A 595 -16.51 0.47 -1.09
CA ARG A 595 -17.64 0.78 -2.00
C ARG A 595 -17.44 0.16 -3.38
N MET A 596 -16.24 0.18 -3.95
CA MET A 596 -15.96 -0.47 -5.24
C MET A 596 -16.14 -1.99 -5.17
N CYS A 597 -15.64 -2.65 -4.11
CA CYS A 597 -15.85 -4.08 -3.88
C CYS A 597 -17.34 -4.41 -3.77
N SER A 598 -18.12 -3.66 -2.98
CA SER A 598 -19.56 -3.91 -2.88
C SER A 598 -20.31 -3.65 -4.20
N LEU A 599 -19.94 -2.61 -4.97
CA LEU A 599 -20.48 -2.36 -6.32
C LEU A 599 -20.12 -3.48 -7.31
N SER A 600 -18.90 -4.03 -7.24
CA SER A 600 -18.47 -5.17 -8.05
C SER A 600 -19.30 -6.43 -7.74
N GLN A 601 -19.50 -6.72 -6.45
CA GLN A 601 -20.36 -7.83 -6.01
C GLN A 601 -21.82 -7.64 -6.45
N TYR A 602 -22.38 -6.42 -6.33
CA TYR A 602 -23.72 -6.13 -6.85
C TYR A 602 -23.82 -6.35 -8.37
N LEU A 603 -22.81 -5.92 -9.13
CA LEU A 603 -22.76 -6.14 -10.57
C LEU A 603 -22.66 -7.63 -10.91
N ALA A 604 -21.77 -8.38 -10.24
CA ALA A 604 -21.58 -9.82 -10.44
C ALA A 604 -22.80 -10.68 -10.08
N VAL A 605 -23.76 -10.16 -9.28
CA VAL A 605 -25.04 -10.80 -8.97
C VAL A 605 -26.16 -10.41 -9.96
N THR A 606 -25.92 -9.41 -10.82
CA THR A 606 -26.89 -8.93 -11.84
C THR A 606 -26.60 -9.40 -13.27
N TRP A 607 -25.53 -10.18 -13.46
CA TRP A 607 -25.19 -10.89 -14.70
C TRP A 607 -25.28 -12.40 -14.50
#